data_AF-A0A3D1IUL1-F1
#
_entry.id   AF-A0A3D1IUL1-F1
#
_cell.length_a   1.000
_cell.length_b   1.000
_cell.length_c   1.000
_cell.angle_alpha   90.00
_cell.angle_beta   90.00
_cell.angle_gamma   90.00
#
_symmetry.space_group_name_H-M   'P 1'
#
loop_
_entity.id
_entity.type
_entity.pdbx_description
1 polymer ?
#
loop_
_entity_poly.entity_id
_entity_poly.type
_entity_poly.pdbx_seq_one_letter_code
_entity_poly.pdbx_strand_id
1 'polypeptide(L)'
;YLPRKFKIAFNAATEDRAATAVHDIGITVVKNAQGETGFRVLVGGGLGRTPMIGSVIREFLPWQHLLTYIEAILRVYNQYGRRDNKFKARIKILVKAVGAEEFARMVETEWADLK
;
A
#
# COMPACT_ATOMS: atom_id res chain seq x y z
N TYR A 1 -3.52 -16.61 -5.87
CA TYR A 1 -2.11 -16.16 -5.84
C TYR A 1 -1.99 -14.79 -6.51
N LEU A 2 -1.07 -13.94 -6.05
CA LEU A 2 -0.91 -12.56 -6.56
C LEU A 2 -0.26 -12.51 -7.95
N PRO A 3 -0.47 -11.42 -8.73
CA PRO A 3 0.12 -11.25 -10.07
C PRO A 3 1.65 -11.29 -10.12
N ARG A 4 2.34 -10.81 -9.07
CA ARG A 4 3.81 -10.81 -8.94
C ARG A 4 4.22 -10.73 -7.46
N LYS A 5 5.52 -10.89 -7.18
CA LYS A 5 6.12 -10.73 -5.84
C LYS A 5 5.59 -9.47 -5.14
N PHE A 6 5.37 -9.59 -3.85
CA PHE A 6 4.78 -8.56 -3.02
C PHE A 6 5.60 -8.39 -1.74
N LYS A 7 5.88 -7.15 -1.35
CA LYS A 7 6.74 -6.81 -0.22
C LYS A 7 6.07 -5.75 0.65
N ILE A 8 6.02 -6.00 1.94
CA ILE A 8 5.49 -5.07 2.93
C ILE A 8 6.64 -4.68 3.85
N ALA A 9 6.80 -3.39 4.14
CA ALA A 9 7.76 -2.87 5.11
C ALA A 9 7.06 -2.05 6.19
N PHE A 10 7.57 -2.17 7.41
CA PHE A 10 7.09 -1.47 8.59
C PHE A 10 8.19 -0.59 9.16
N ASN A 11 7.83 0.61 9.59
CA ASN A 11 8.69 1.50 10.36
C ASN A 11 7.95 1.99 11.62
N ALA A 12 8.59 1.83 12.77
CA ALA A 12 8.14 2.37 14.05
C ALA A 12 9.17 3.32 14.70
N ALA A 13 10.25 3.64 13.98
CA ALA A 13 11.27 4.57 14.42
C ALA A 13 11.02 5.98 13.84
N THR A 14 11.58 7.00 14.48
CA THR A 14 11.53 8.39 14.02
C THR A 14 12.08 8.56 12.60
N GLU A 15 13.17 7.85 12.31
CA GLU A 15 13.79 7.81 10.99
C GLU A 15 13.42 6.52 10.27
N ASP A 16 13.14 6.60 8.97
CA ASP A 16 12.83 5.42 8.17
C ASP A 16 14.11 4.62 7.88
N ARG A 17 14.28 3.52 8.61
CA ARG A 17 15.37 2.56 8.43
C ARG A 17 15.00 1.37 7.54
N ALA A 18 13.71 1.23 7.21
CA ALA A 18 13.19 0.13 6.40
C ALA A 18 13.03 0.50 4.92
N ALA A 19 13.23 1.77 4.58
CA ALA A 19 12.94 2.32 3.25
C ALA A 19 11.51 1.97 2.82
N THR A 20 10.54 2.27 3.70
CA THR A 20 9.12 1.93 3.54
C THR A 20 8.56 2.39 2.19
N ALA A 21 9.00 3.57 1.73
CA ALA A 21 8.51 4.18 0.50
C ALA A 21 8.90 3.42 -0.79
N VAL A 22 9.82 2.44 -0.74
CA VAL A 22 10.20 1.62 -1.91
C VAL A 22 9.64 0.19 -1.86
N HIS A 23 8.73 -0.10 -0.94
CA HIS A 23 8.04 -1.38 -0.82
C HIS A 23 6.67 -1.35 -1.53
N ASP A 24 6.10 -2.53 -1.79
CA ASP A 24 4.77 -2.61 -2.44
C ASP A 24 3.71 -1.99 -1.51
N ILE A 25 3.84 -2.21 -0.19
CA ILE A 25 3.19 -1.45 0.89
C ILE A 25 4.27 -0.97 1.87
N GLY A 26 4.26 0.31 2.21
CA GLY A 26 5.04 0.89 3.30
C GLY A 26 4.12 1.35 4.43
N ILE A 27 4.43 0.97 5.67
CA ILE A 27 3.62 1.28 6.84
C ILE A 27 4.49 2.00 7.87
N THR A 28 4.04 3.15 8.33
CA THR A 28 4.71 3.93 9.38
C THR A 28 3.77 4.13 10.55
N VAL A 29 4.21 3.81 11.76
CA VAL A 29 3.45 4.09 12.99
C VAL A 29 3.35 5.59 13.19
N VAL A 30 2.14 6.09 13.42
CA VAL A 30 1.86 7.51 13.67
C VAL A 30 0.89 7.67 14.85
N LYS A 31 0.89 8.86 15.46
CA LYS A 31 -0.14 9.27 16.41
C LYS A 31 -0.98 10.39 15.81
N ASN A 32 -2.30 10.36 16.00
CA ASN A 32 -3.17 11.48 15.63
C ASN A 32 -3.12 12.60 16.69
N ALA A 33 -3.89 13.68 16.47
CA ALA A 33 -3.97 14.82 17.37
C ALA A 33 -4.51 14.45 18.77
N GLN A 34 -5.26 13.35 18.88
CA GLN A 34 -5.82 12.82 20.12
C GLN A 34 -4.86 11.86 20.83
N GLY A 35 -3.66 11.62 20.27
CA GLY A 35 -2.65 10.72 20.84
C GLY A 35 -2.87 9.23 20.55
N GLU A 36 -3.87 8.90 19.74
CA GLU A 36 -4.22 7.53 19.36
C GLU A 36 -3.23 6.97 18.35
N THR A 37 -2.83 5.72 18.54
CA THR A 37 -1.91 5.03 17.63
C THR A 37 -2.63 4.56 16.38
N GLY A 38 -2.03 4.84 15.23
CA GLY A 38 -2.44 4.33 13.93
C GLY A 38 -1.28 4.19 12.97
N PHE A 39 -1.61 4.07 11.70
CA PHE A 39 -0.64 3.83 10.64
C PHE A 39 -0.84 4.80 9.47
N ARG A 40 0.27 5.35 8.98
CA ARG A 40 0.34 5.95 7.64
C ARG A 40 0.67 4.86 6.63
N VAL A 41 -0.09 4.79 5.55
CA VAL A 41 0.01 3.70 4.55
C VAL A 41 0.38 4.25 3.18
N LEU A 42 1.52 3.78 2.67
CA LEU A 42 2.03 4.03 1.33
C LEU A 42 1.87 2.78 0.47
N VAL A 43 1.56 2.93 -0.81
CA VAL A 43 1.45 1.82 -1.77
C VAL A 43 2.11 2.16 -3.10
N GLY A 44 2.68 1.16 -3.76
CA GLY A 44 3.21 1.30 -5.12
C GLY A 44 4.68 1.69 -5.21
N GLY A 45 5.48 1.43 -4.18
CA GLY A 45 6.92 1.58 -4.23
C GLY A 45 7.63 0.41 -4.95
N GLY A 46 8.87 0.63 -5.39
CA GLY A 46 9.73 -0.46 -5.83
C GLY A 46 10.92 -0.07 -6.71
N LEU A 47 12.10 -0.58 -6.38
CA LEU A 47 13.39 -0.34 -7.07
C LEU A 47 13.66 -1.23 -8.30
N GLY A 48 12.65 -1.95 -8.82
CA GLY A 48 12.81 -2.67 -10.09
C GLY A 48 13.05 -1.69 -11.26
N ARG A 49 13.19 -2.22 -12.48
CA ARG A 49 13.55 -1.49 -13.73
C ARG A 49 13.14 -0.02 -13.85
N THR A 50 11.91 0.34 -13.48
CA THR A 50 11.48 1.74 -13.33
C THR A 50 11.31 2.05 -11.84
N PRO A 51 12.30 2.67 -11.16
CA PRO A 51 12.20 2.95 -9.73
C PRO A 51 11.03 3.91 -9.44
N MET A 52 10.27 3.62 -8.40
CA MET A 52 9.11 4.42 -7.98
C MET A 52 9.04 4.48 -6.46
N ILE A 53 8.66 5.65 -5.96
CA ILE A 53 8.29 5.87 -4.56
C ILE A 53 6.79 5.62 -4.41
N GLY A 54 6.41 4.94 -3.34
CA GLY A 54 5.02 4.67 -3.00
C GLY A 54 4.27 5.95 -2.69
N SER A 55 3.00 5.99 -3.07
CA SER A 55 2.10 7.10 -2.78
C SER A 55 1.37 6.83 -1.48
N VAL A 56 1.17 7.86 -0.66
CA VAL A 56 0.31 7.76 0.51
C VAL A 56 -1.12 7.59 0.04
N ILE A 57 -1.78 6.53 0.49
CA ILE A 57 -3.21 6.28 0.22
C ILE A 57 -4.06 6.43 1.47
N ARG A 58 -3.43 6.50 2.65
CA ARG A 58 -4.08 6.72 3.93
C ARG A 58 -3.11 7.39 4.89
N GLU A 59 -3.44 8.59 5.36
CA GLU A 59 -2.60 9.32 6.31
C GLU A 59 -2.72 8.75 7.74
N PHE A 60 -3.91 8.26 8.11
CA PHE A 60 -4.15 7.63 9.40
C PHE A 60 -5.16 6.47 9.29
N LEU A 61 -4.69 5.28 9.63
CA LEU A 61 -5.48 4.06 9.79
C LEU A 61 -5.46 3.64 11.27
N PRO A 62 -6.62 3.51 11.95
CA PRO A 62 -6.66 2.99 13.32
C PRO A 62 -6.02 1.60 13.40
N TRP A 63 -5.26 1.34 14.45
CA TRP A 63 -4.38 0.16 14.50
C TRP A 63 -5.12 -1.18 14.36
N GLN A 64 -6.37 -1.25 14.83
CA GLN A 64 -7.23 -2.43 14.78
C GLN A 64 -7.52 -2.88 13.35
N HIS A 65 -7.48 -1.95 12.39
CA HIS A 65 -7.88 -2.19 11.01
C HIS A 65 -6.71 -2.52 10.08
N LEU A 66 -5.48 -2.62 10.60
CA LEU A 66 -4.29 -2.85 9.79
C LEU A 66 -4.42 -4.07 8.88
N LEU A 67 -4.84 -5.21 9.44
CA LEU A 67 -4.92 -6.46 8.68
C LEU A 67 -6.00 -6.39 7.59
N THR A 68 -7.20 -5.90 7.92
CA THR A 68 -8.30 -5.74 6.96
C THR A 68 -7.97 -4.75 5.85
N TYR A 69 -7.21 -3.69 6.15
CA TYR A 69 -6.80 -2.70 5.15
C TYR A 69 -5.71 -3.24 4.22
N ILE A 70 -4.74 -3.99 4.75
CA ILE A 70 -3.75 -4.71 3.93
C ILE A 70 -4.46 -5.72 3.02
N GLU A 71 -5.45 -6.45 3.54
CA GLU A 71 -6.26 -7.38 2.75
C GLU A 71 -6.98 -6.65 1.60
N ALA A 72 -7.63 -5.52 1.87
CA ALA A 72 -8.26 -4.71 0.82
C ALA A 72 -7.27 -4.31 -0.29
N ILE A 73 -6.08 -3.84 0.07
CA ILE A 73 -5.01 -3.52 -0.90
C ILE A 73 -4.63 -4.75 -1.74
N LEU A 74 -4.48 -5.91 -1.09
CA LEU A 74 -4.13 -7.15 -1.76
C LEU A 74 -5.23 -7.61 -2.72
N ARG A 75 -6.50 -7.48 -2.34
CA ARG A 75 -7.65 -7.85 -3.18
C ARG A 75 -7.76 -6.97 -4.42
N VAL A 76 -7.66 -5.65 -4.26
CA VAL A 76 -7.60 -4.69 -5.37
C VAL A 76 -6.44 -5.05 -6.31
N TYR A 77 -5.23 -5.26 -5.78
CA TYR A 77 -4.10 -5.65 -6.62
C TYR A 77 -4.30 -7.01 -7.30
N ASN A 78 -4.90 -7.97 -6.62
CA ASN A 78 -5.13 -9.30 -7.16
C ASN A 78 -6.15 -9.29 -8.32
N GLN A 79 -7.18 -8.45 -8.22
CA GLN A 79 -8.24 -8.30 -9.21
C GLN A 79 -7.78 -7.50 -10.43
N TYR A 80 -7.10 -6.37 -10.23
CA TYR A 80 -6.79 -5.42 -11.30
C TYR A 80 -5.33 -5.50 -11.79
N GLY A 81 -4.46 -6.23 -11.09
CA GLY A 81 -3.06 -6.39 -11.47
C GLY A 81 -2.88 -7.22 -12.75
N ARG A 82 -2.03 -6.74 -13.65
CA ARG A 82 -1.73 -7.39 -14.92
C ARG A 82 -1.08 -8.77 -14.73
N ARG A 83 -1.52 -9.75 -15.52
CA ARG A 83 -0.95 -11.11 -15.58
C ARG A 83 -0.37 -11.47 -16.96
N ASP A 84 -0.65 -10.66 -17.97
CA ASP A 84 -0.22 -10.84 -19.35
C ASP A 84 1.27 -10.52 -19.58
N ASN A 85 1.83 -9.60 -18.79
CA ASN A 85 3.25 -9.23 -18.89
C ASN A 85 3.91 -9.13 -17.50
N LYS A 86 4.81 -10.09 -17.20
CA LYS A 86 5.51 -10.16 -15.91
C LYS A 86 6.32 -8.92 -15.54
N PHE A 87 6.77 -8.13 -16.54
CA PHE A 87 7.52 -6.89 -16.32
C PHE A 87 6.61 -5.71 -15.96
N LYS A 88 5.31 -5.81 -16.25
CA LYS A 88 4.28 -4.82 -15.92
C LYS A 88 3.32 -5.30 -14.80
N ALA A 89 3.61 -6.45 -14.19
CA ALA A 89 2.72 -7.13 -13.24
C ALA A 89 2.83 -6.66 -11.78
N ARG A 90 3.69 -5.69 -11.44
CA ARG A 90 3.87 -5.20 -10.05
C ARG A 90 2.83 -4.13 -9.71
N ILE A 91 2.40 -4.07 -8.44
CA ILE A 91 1.40 -3.10 -7.96
C ILE A 91 1.76 -1.64 -8.28
N LYS A 92 3.05 -1.27 -8.27
CA LYS A 92 3.48 0.08 -8.67
C LYS A 92 3.03 0.49 -10.07
N ILE A 93 2.89 -0.47 -10.99
CA ILE A 93 2.40 -0.23 -12.35
C ILE A 93 0.89 -0.02 -12.34
N LEU A 94 0.17 -0.78 -11.51
CA LEU A 94 -1.26 -0.60 -11.32
C LEU A 94 -1.55 0.78 -10.72
N VAL A 95 -0.93 1.12 -9.58
CA VAL A 95 -1.08 2.42 -8.91
C VAL A 95 -0.74 3.58 -9.86
N LYS A 96 0.33 3.45 -10.66
CA LYS A 96 0.68 4.46 -11.68
C LYS A 96 -0.40 4.62 -12.75
N ALA A 97 -0.99 3.51 -13.20
CA ALA A 97 -1.94 3.50 -14.30
C ALA A 97 -3.30 4.06 -13.88
N VAL A 98 -3.77 3.76 -12.66
CA VAL A 98 -5.07 4.23 -12.16
C VAL A 98 -4.97 5.59 -11.46
N GLY A 99 -3.80 5.93 -10.90
CA GLY A 99 -3.61 7.11 -10.05
C GLY A 99 -3.76 6.78 -8.56
N ALA A 100 -3.00 7.48 -7.71
CA ALA A 100 -2.98 7.18 -6.27
C ALA A 100 -4.33 7.43 -5.57
N GLU A 101 -5.02 8.52 -5.94
CA GLU A 101 -6.33 8.87 -5.39
C GLU A 101 -7.39 7.82 -5.76
N GLU A 102 -7.44 7.42 -7.03
CA GLU A 102 -8.38 6.40 -7.47
C GLU A 102 -8.04 5.04 -6.87
N PHE A 103 -6.77 4.67 -6.78
CA PHE A 103 -6.36 3.45 -6.09
C PHE A 103 -6.80 3.47 -4.62
N ALA A 104 -6.67 4.60 -3.93
CA ALA A 104 -7.15 4.76 -2.56
C ALA A 104 -8.67 4.56 -2.49
N ARG A 105 -9.44 5.17 -3.41
CA ARG A 105 -10.90 4.98 -3.48
C ARG A 105 -11.31 3.52 -3.69
N MET A 106 -10.61 2.79 -4.56
CA MET A 106 -10.83 1.36 -4.77
C MET A 106 -10.57 0.54 -3.51
N VAL A 107 -9.48 0.87 -2.78
CA VAL A 107 -9.14 0.21 -1.50
C VAL A 107 -10.19 0.52 -0.43
N GLU A 108 -10.64 1.76 -0.29
CA GLU A 108 -11.68 2.13 0.68
C GLU A 108 -13.00 1.42 0.37
N THR A 109 -13.35 1.28 -0.92
CA THR A 109 -14.54 0.53 -1.36
C THR A 109 -14.45 -0.94 -0.95
N GLU A 110 -13.33 -1.60 -1.24
CA GLU A 110 -13.12 -3.01 -0.85
C GLU A 110 -13.04 -3.18 0.67
N TRP A 111 -12.45 -2.21 1.39
CA TRP A 111 -12.30 -2.26 2.84
C TRP A 111 -13.62 -2.10 3.58
N ALA A 112 -14.60 -1.38 3.02
CA ALA A 112 -15.93 -1.23 3.62
C ALA A 112 -16.62 -2.58 3.85
N ASP A 113 -16.38 -3.57 2.98
CA ASP A 113 -16.95 -4.92 3.09
C ASP A 113 -16.17 -5.83 4.06
N LEU A 114 -15.01 -5.38 4.54
CA LEU A 114 -14.11 -6.14 5.44
C LEU A 114 -14.07 -5.58 6.86
N LYS A 115 -14.75 -4.45 7.12
CA LYS A 115 -14.67 -3.70 8.38
C LYS A 115 -15.68 -4.19 9.42
#